data_AF-A0A3N4NWV4-F1
#
_entry.id   AF-A0A3N4NWV4-F1
#
_cell.length_a   1.000
_cell.length_b   1.000
_cell.length_c   1.000
_cell.angle_alpha   90.00
_cell.angle_beta   90.00
_cell.angle_gamma   90.00
#
_symmetry.space_group_name_H-M   'P 1'
#
loop_
_entity.id
_entity.type
_entity.pdbx_description
1 polymer ?
#
loop_
_entity_poly.entity_id
_entity_poly.type
_entity_poly.pdbx_seq_one_letter_code
_entity_poly.pdbx_strand_id
1 'polypeptide(L)' 'LCNGDNNGAIDITVVGGVGPYNYSWTTSDGSGLVAADEDQTGLTAGAYAVTITDANGATTTGSYEITEPSALTLSEAIT' A
#
# COMPACT_ATOMS: atom_id res chain seq x y z
N LEU A 1 10.92 1.48 7.53
CA LEU A 1 11.09 2.59 6.59
C LEU A 1 12.11 3.60 7.14
N CYS A 2 13.25 3.78 6.45
CA CYS A 2 13.97 5.04 6.49
C CYS A 2 13.24 6.03 5.55
N ASN A 3 13.49 7.33 5.69
CA ASN A 3 12.88 8.33 4.81
C ASN A 3 13.24 8.04 3.34
N GLY A 4 12.23 7.77 2.51
CA GLY A 4 12.39 7.45 1.09
C GLY A 4 12.71 5.99 0.78
N ASP A 5 12.69 5.08 1.76
CA ASP A 5 12.86 3.65 1.50
C ASP A 5 11.59 3.01 0.93
N ASN A 6 11.79 2.14 -0.06
CA ASN A 6 10.75 1.35 -0.69
C ASN A 6 10.62 -0.03 -0.02
N ASN A 7 10.57 -0.10 1.32
CA ASN A 7 10.54 -1.37 2.06
C ASN A 7 9.22 -1.63 2.79
N GLY A 8 8.18 -0.83 2.51
CA GLY A 8 6.83 -1.10 2.98
C GLY A 8 6.23 -2.34 2.33
N ALA A 9 5.35 -3.01 3.06
CA ALA A 9 4.59 -4.15 2.59
C ALA A 9 3.17 -4.13 3.17
N ILE A 10 2.20 -4.61 2.40
CA ILE A 10 0.83 -4.86 2.82
C ILE A 10 0.53 -6.32 2.51
N ASP A 11 0.28 -7.10 3.55
CA ASP A 11 -0.07 -8.53 3.51
C ASP A 11 -1.55 -8.65 3.88
N ILE A 12 -2.36 -9.21 2.97
CA ILE A 12 -3.80 -9.34 3.16
C ILE A 12 -4.21 -10.80 3.04
N THR A 13 -5.28 -11.18 3.74
CA THR A 13 -5.89 -12.50 3.58
C THR A 13 -7.38 -12.33 3.30
N VAL A 14 -7.83 -12.84 2.16
CA VAL A 14 -9.26 -12.80 1.80
C VAL A 14 -9.97 -14.04 2.36
N VAL A 15 -11.06 -13.82 3.11
CA VAL A 15 -11.88 -14.89 3.70
C VAL A 15 -13.32 -14.78 3.21
N GLY A 16 -13.92 -15.90 2.78
CA GLY A 16 -15.27 -15.94 2.21
C GLY A 16 -15.28 -15.66 0.70
N GLY A 17 -16.47 -15.54 0.10
CA GLY A 17 -16.63 -15.32 -1.34
C GLY A 17 -16.37 -16.57 -2.19
N VAL A 18 -16.34 -16.39 -3.51
CA VAL A 18 -16.02 -17.45 -4.48
C VAL A 18 -14.82 -17.04 -5.31
N GLY A 19 -13.70 -17.76 -5.15
CA GLY A 19 -12.52 -17.55 -5.98
C GLY A 19 -12.74 -17.97 -7.45
N PRO A 20 -11.90 -17.48 -8.39
CA PRO A 20 -10.75 -16.58 -8.20
C PRO A 20 -11.14 -15.14 -7.87
N TYR A 21 -10.25 -14.40 -7.20
CA TYR A 21 -10.43 -12.99 -6.87
C TYR A 21 -9.65 -12.09 -7.84
N ASN A 22 -10.21 -10.91 -8.11
CA ASN A 22 -9.53 -9.84 -8.83
C ASN A 22 -9.21 -8.71 -7.85
N TYR A 23 -7.96 -8.25 -7.87
CA TYR A 23 -7.48 -7.14 -7.05
C TYR A 23 -7.37 -5.87 -7.89
N SER A 24 -7.71 -4.75 -7.29
CA SER A 24 -7.51 -3.42 -7.87
C SER A 24 -6.98 -2.48 -6.80
N TRP A 25 -5.67 -2.32 -6.77
CA TRP A 25 -4.99 -1.40 -5.87
C TRP A 25 -4.84 0.00 -6.45
N THR A 26 -4.95 0.99 -5.57
CA THR A 26 -4.70 2.41 -5.84
C THR A 26 -3.94 3.04 -4.69
N THR A 27 -3.26 4.15 -4.96
CA THR A 27 -2.58 4.97 -3.95
C THR A 27 -2.69 6.44 -4.30
N SER A 28 -2.71 7.31 -3.30
CA SER A 28 -2.77 8.78 -3.47
C SER A 28 -1.41 9.46 -3.41
N ASP A 29 -0.54 8.98 -2.55
CA ASP A 29 0.70 9.63 -2.10
C ASP A 29 1.84 8.62 -1.89
N GLY A 30 1.57 7.33 -2.09
CA GLY A 30 2.56 6.26 -2.12
C GLY A 30 2.96 5.83 -3.53
N SER A 31 3.84 4.84 -3.61
CA SER A 31 4.32 4.25 -4.86
C SER A 31 4.70 2.77 -4.67
N GLY A 32 5.07 2.09 -5.75
CA GLY A 32 5.58 0.71 -5.71
C GLY A 32 4.54 -0.40 -5.84
N LEU A 33 3.25 -0.07 -5.85
CA LEU A 33 2.19 -1.09 -5.94
C LEU A 33 2.14 -1.80 -7.30
N VAL A 34 1.64 -3.02 -7.28
CA VAL A 34 1.23 -3.81 -8.45
C VAL A 34 -0.27 -4.04 -8.36
N ALA A 35 -1.04 -3.39 -9.24
CA ALA A 35 -2.49 -3.22 -9.08
C ALA A 35 -3.29 -4.52 -8.93
N ALA A 36 -2.80 -5.63 -9.49
CA ALA A 36 -3.48 -6.91 -9.57
C ALA A 36 -2.98 -7.98 -8.58
N ASP A 37 -1.93 -7.67 -7.80
CA ASP A 37 -1.37 -8.63 -6.85
C ASP A 37 -2.16 -8.58 -5.52
N GLU A 38 -2.29 -9.72 -4.85
CA GLU A 38 -2.93 -9.80 -3.52
C GLU A 38 -2.09 -9.03 -2.50
N ASP A 39 -0.84 -9.46 -2.33
CA ASP A 39 0.13 -8.88 -1.42
C ASP A 39 0.99 -7.85 -2.14
N GLN A 40 1.33 -6.79 -1.42
CA GLN A 40 2.13 -5.69 -1.92
C GLN A 40 3.45 -5.62 -1.17
N THR A 41 4.55 -5.46 -1.89
CA THR A 41 5.88 -5.24 -1.32
C THR A 41 6.58 -4.14 -2.10
N GLY A 42 7.64 -3.57 -1.56
CA GLY A 42 8.36 -2.51 -2.26
C GLY A 42 7.69 -1.13 -2.17
N LEU A 43 6.82 -0.92 -1.18
CA LEU A 43 5.99 0.27 -1.05
C LEU A 43 6.73 1.41 -0.35
N THR A 44 6.44 2.64 -0.76
CA THR A 44 6.85 3.86 -0.03
C THR A 44 5.78 4.24 1.01
N ALA A 45 6.06 5.24 1.84
CA ALA A 45 5.03 5.83 2.68
C ALA A 45 3.89 6.42 1.82
N GLY A 46 2.66 6.33 2.32
CA GLY A 46 1.45 6.81 1.68
C GLY A 46 0.20 5.99 2.05
N ALA A 47 -0.94 6.43 1.54
CA ALA A 47 -2.22 5.77 1.67
C ALA A 47 -2.51 4.87 0.46
N TYR A 48 -3.00 3.68 0.73
CA TYR A 48 -3.29 2.61 -0.22
C TYR A 48 -4.72 2.12 -0.03
N ALA A 49 -5.41 1.85 -1.14
CA ALA A 49 -6.74 1.26 -1.12
C ALA A 49 -6.82 0.11 -2.10
N VAL A 50 -7.49 -0.98 -1.71
CA VAL A 50 -7.75 -2.14 -2.55
C VAL A 50 -9.25 -2.35 -2.70
N THR A 51 -9.68 -2.67 -3.91
CA THR A 51 -10.97 -3.28 -4.19
C THR A 51 -10.75 -4.73 -4.62
N ILE A 52 -11.40 -5.65 -3.93
CA ILE A 52 -11.32 -7.09 -4.18
C ILE A 52 -12.68 -7.51 -4.74
N THR A 53 -12.69 -8.18 -5.89
CA THR A 53 -13.91 -8.66 -6.54
C THR A 53 -13.86 -10.17 -6.69
N ASP A 54 -14.86 -10.88 -6.20
CA ASP A 54 -14.96 -12.33 -6.35
C ASP A 54 -15.52 -12.76 -7.72
N ALA A 55 -15.54 -14.07 -8.00
CA ALA A 55 -16.01 -14.62 -9.27
C ALA A 55 -17.51 -14.41 -9.53
N ASN A 56 -18.30 -14.12 -8.49
CA ASN A 56 -19.72 -13.79 -8.61
C ASN A 56 -19.97 -12.28 -8.74
N GLY A 57 -18.90 -11.46 -8.72
CA GLY A 57 -18.97 -10.01 -8.82
C GLY A 57 -19.24 -9.30 -7.48
N ALA A 58 -19.17 -10.00 -6.35
CA ALA A 58 -19.24 -9.36 -5.04
C ALA A 58 -17.94 -8.63 -4.75
N THR A 59 -18.03 -7.41 -4.21
CA THR A 59 -16.86 -6.56 -3.93
C THR A 59 -16.68 -6.29 -2.45
N THR A 60 -15.43 -6.19 -2.03
CA THR A 60 -15.03 -5.66 -0.71
C THR A 60 -13.86 -4.70 -0.89
N THR A 61 -13.70 -3.76 0.04
CA THR A 61 -12.63 -2.77 0.00
C THR A 61 -11.80 -2.77 1.28
N GLY A 62 -10.54 -2.38 1.16
CA GLY A 62 -9.62 -2.18 2.27
C GLY A 62 -8.84 -0.87 2.10
N SER A 63 -8.40 -0.28 3.21
CA SER A 63 -7.58 0.92 3.22
C SER A 63 -6.44 0.79 4.23
N TYR A 64 -5.25 1.20 3.82
CA TYR A 64 -4.00 1.01 4.57
C TYR A 64 -3.16 2.29 4.48
N GLU A 65 -2.42 2.58 5.54
CA GLU A 65 -1.50 3.71 5.61
C GLU A 65 -0.11 3.20 6.00
N ILE A 66 0.89 3.55 5.20
CA ILE A 66 2.30 3.28 5.50
C ILE A 66 2.93 4.62 5.88
N THR A 67 3.46 4.71 7.10
CA THR A 67 4.14 5.90 7.61
C THR A 67 5.65 5.68 7.67
N GLU A 68 6.44 6.73 7.41
CA GLU A 68 7.88 6.74 7.61
C GLU A 68 8.33 7.82 8.61
N PRO A 69 9.49 7.64 9.27
CA PRO A 69 10.06 8.69 10.11
C PRO A 69 10.43 9.92 9.28
N SER A 70 10.30 11.10 9.88
CA SER A 70 10.81 12.33 9.28
C SER A 70 12.32 12.24 9.04
N ALA A 71 12.78 12.73 7.88
CA ALA A 71 14.20 12.85 7.59
C ALA A 71 14.93 13.69 8.65
N LEU A 72 16.12 13.25 9.04
CA LEU A 72 17.03 14.07 9.84
C LEU A 72 17.56 15.22 8.98
N THR A 73 17.34 16.46 9.42
CA THR A 73 17.87 17.66 8.77
C THR A 73 18.90 18.33 9.67
N LEU A 74 20.07 18.66 9.10
CA LEU A 74 21.06 19.52 9.76
C LEU A 74 20.85 20.95 9.26
N SER A 75 20.58 21.89 10.17
CA SER A 75 20.52 23.31 9.85
C SER A 75 21.76 23.98 10.43
N GLU A 76 22.67 24.41 9.55
CA GLU A 76 23.80 25.26 9.93
C GLU A 76 23.43 26.71 9.62
N ALA A 77 23.36 27.55 10.67
CA ALA A 77 23.28 28.99 10.52
C ALA A 77 24.66 29.58 10.81
N ILE A 78 25.35 30.05 9.77
CA ILE A 78 26.54 30.89 9.94
C ILE A 78 26.05 32.33 10.00
N THR A 79 26.31 33.00 11.13
CA THR A 79 26.08 34.45 11.30
C THR A 79 27.37 35.21 11.05
#